data_AF-A0A166J4C0-F1
#
_entry.id   AF-A0A166J4C0-F1
#
_cell.length_a   1.000
_cell.length_b   1.000
_cell.length_c   1.000
_cell.angle_alpha   90.00
_cell.angle_beta   90.00
_cell.angle_gamma   90.00
#
_symmetry.space_group_name_H-M   'P 1'
#
loop_
_entity.id
_entity.type
_entity.pdbx_description
1 polymer ?
#
loop_
_entity_poly.entity_id
_entity_poly.type
_entity_poly.pdbx_seq_one_letter_code
_entity_poly.pdbx_strand_id
1 'polypeptide(L)'
;MKKNTLVASSILALGIIGMSTPITSVFAESITYQSVNNSTDINGENPENIVLDQGEFDSPINLSQYNYSFNNGDFNFGTGKVVFDYSSKSLIDLDEETDRYFNLKLPSEFKLISGKNNETVLKNAITASYKLPGKTDYTNFGVSNIDTSHKGQINFTLPKTALISTNQVTNIKVQIDFGKILDDLALGSDYDYTQIIPNAKNGSYKFKGAVTSEDHFNVIPDGMTIGYTDDGEAVK
;
A
#
# COMPACT_ATOMS: atom_id res chain seq x y z
N MET A 1 -26.77 -24.04 53.22
CA MET A 1 -25.81 -25.09 53.60
C MET A 1 -25.13 -25.59 52.33
N LYS A 2 -23.80 -25.45 52.24
CA LYS A 2 -22.98 -26.03 51.15
C LYS A 2 -22.85 -27.54 51.36
N LYS A 3 -22.88 -28.32 50.29
CA LYS A 3 -22.26 -29.66 50.25
C LYS A 3 -21.55 -29.86 48.91
N ASN A 4 -20.37 -30.43 49.04
CA ASN A 4 -19.31 -30.61 48.07
C ASN A 4 -19.52 -31.85 47.20
N THR A 5 -19.04 -31.76 45.95
CA THR A 5 -18.15 -32.70 45.24
C THR A 5 -18.58 -34.15 45.01
N LEU A 6 -18.53 -34.61 43.74
CA LEU A 6 -17.51 -35.59 43.28
C LEU A 6 -17.59 -35.78 41.74
N VAL A 7 -16.41 -35.80 41.11
CA VAL A 7 -16.15 -36.23 39.73
C VAL A 7 -16.07 -37.75 39.71
N ALA A 8 -16.64 -38.40 38.69
CA ALA A 8 -16.38 -39.81 38.40
C ALA A 8 -16.11 -39.98 36.90
N SER A 9 -14.86 -40.36 36.61
CA SER A 9 -14.35 -40.82 35.33
C SER A 9 -14.94 -42.19 34.98
N SER A 10 -15.14 -42.48 33.70
CA SER A 10 -15.34 -43.85 33.24
C SER A 10 -14.56 -44.08 31.95
N ILE A 11 -13.46 -44.81 32.09
CA ILE A 11 -12.77 -45.49 31.00
C ILE A 11 -13.49 -46.82 30.81
N LEU A 12 -13.93 -47.12 29.59
CA LEU A 12 -14.41 -48.44 29.22
C LEU A 12 -13.62 -48.92 27.99
N ALA A 13 -12.78 -49.89 28.24
CA ALA A 13 -12.12 -50.72 27.24
C ALA A 13 -13.06 -51.86 26.84
N LEU A 14 -13.02 -52.31 25.57
CA LEU A 14 -13.14 -53.71 25.14
C LEU A 14 -13.14 -53.80 23.61
N GLY A 15 -12.39 -54.78 23.08
CA GLY A 15 -12.66 -55.39 21.78
C GLY A 15 -11.47 -55.46 20.83
N ILE A 16 -10.87 -56.64 20.72
CA ILE A 16 -9.72 -56.98 19.86
C ILE A 16 -10.24 -57.63 18.54
N ILE A 17 -9.43 -57.53 17.49
CA ILE A 17 -9.26 -58.39 16.29
C ILE A 17 -10.17 -58.14 15.06
N GLY A 18 -9.52 -57.80 13.93
CA GLY A 18 -10.06 -57.99 12.57
C GLY A 18 -9.18 -57.32 11.51
N MET A 19 -8.45 -58.10 10.71
CA MET A 19 -7.49 -57.65 9.69
C MET A 19 -8.15 -57.09 8.42
N SER A 20 -7.44 -56.14 7.78
CA SER A 20 -7.29 -55.84 6.32
C SER A 20 -8.56 -55.67 5.47
N THR A 21 -8.82 -54.53 4.82
CA THR A 21 -8.08 -53.90 3.71
C THR A 21 -8.72 -52.52 3.41
N PRO A 22 -8.07 -51.60 2.69
CA PRO A 22 -8.55 -50.23 2.53
C PRO A 22 -9.52 -50.12 1.34
N ILE A 23 -10.40 -49.11 1.37
CA ILE A 23 -10.69 -48.18 0.27
C ILE A 23 -11.85 -47.24 0.70
N THR A 24 -11.47 -45.96 0.78
CA THR A 24 -12.25 -44.70 0.64
C THR A 24 -13.69 -44.65 1.14
N SER A 25 -13.89 -44.04 2.32
CA SER A 25 -15.15 -43.40 2.70
C SER A 25 -15.23 -42.01 2.06
N VAL A 26 -16.18 -41.85 1.14
CA VAL A 26 -16.79 -40.55 0.85
C VAL A 26 -17.90 -40.38 1.87
N PHE A 27 -17.76 -39.43 2.79
CA PHE A 27 -18.89 -38.80 3.46
C PHE A 27 -18.59 -37.33 3.70
N ALA A 28 -19.61 -36.53 3.41
CA ALA A 28 -19.67 -35.10 3.59
C ALA A 28 -19.41 -34.71 5.05
N GLU A 29 -18.61 -33.67 5.24
CA GLU A 29 -18.56 -32.94 6.50
C GLU A 29 -18.94 -31.47 6.26
N SER A 30 -19.89 -31.04 7.08
CA SER A 30 -20.27 -29.66 7.31
C SER A 30 -19.04 -28.81 7.61
N ILE A 31 -18.79 -27.79 6.79
CA ILE A 31 -17.77 -26.79 7.07
C ILE A 31 -18.29 -25.89 8.19
N THR A 32 -17.92 -26.25 9.41
CA THR A 32 -17.90 -25.33 10.55
C THR A 32 -16.59 -24.55 10.42
N TYR A 33 -16.66 -23.24 10.20
CA TYR A 33 -15.46 -22.40 10.24
C TYR A 33 -14.92 -22.36 11.66
N GLN A 34 -13.95 -23.23 11.95
CA GLN A 34 -13.09 -23.08 13.13
C GLN A 34 -11.97 -22.10 12.80
N SER A 35 -11.92 -21.04 13.60
CA SER A 35 -10.82 -20.10 13.72
C SER A 35 -9.49 -20.86 13.85
N VAL A 36 -8.57 -20.59 12.92
CA VAL A 36 -7.17 -20.98 13.06
C VAL A 36 -6.46 -19.85 13.83
N ASN A 37 -6.32 -20.06 15.14
CA ASN A 37 -5.34 -19.34 15.94
C ASN A 37 -3.95 -19.85 15.55
N ASN A 38 -3.28 -19.17 14.62
CA ASN A 38 -1.84 -19.33 14.44
C ASN A 38 -1.11 -18.47 15.48
N SER A 39 -0.73 -19.11 16.58
CA SER A 39 0.36 -18.65 17.44
C SER A 39 1.67 -18.98 16.71
N THR A 40 2.28 -17.98 16.06
CA THR A 40 3.65 -18.09 15.54
C THR A 40 4.65 -17.62 16.60
N ASP A 41 5.54 -18.53 16.97
CA ASP A 41 6.74 -18.26 17.74
C ASP A 41 7.53 -17.09 17.15
N ILE A 42 7.79 -16.08 17.97
CA ILE A 42 8.58 -14.90 17.63
C ILE A 42 10.04 -15.25 17.87
N ASN A 43 10.75 -15.74 16.85
CA ASN A 43 12.20 -15.81 16.85
C ASN A 43 12.76 -15.66 15.43
N GLY A 44 13.15 -14.43 15.09
CA GLY A 44 14.24 -14.16 14.15
C GLY A 44 13.96 -14.33 12.67
N GLU A 45 12.90 -13.74 12.13
CA GLU A 45 12.74 -13.55 10.68
C GLU A 45 12.24 -12.12 10.42
N ASN A 46 12.77 -11.50 9.37
CA ASN A 46 12.43 -10.15 8.91
C ASN A 46 10.89 -10.03 8.87
N PRO A 47 10.24 -9.06 9.54
CA PRO A 47 8.79 -8.99 9.53
C PRO A 47 8.33 -8.85 8.07
N GLU A 48 7.62 -9.86 7.56
CA GLU A 48 7.04 -9.80 6.24
C GLU A 48 6.05 -8.62 6.21
N ASN A 49 6.14 -7.79 5.18
CA ASN A 49 5.16 -6.73 4.97
C ASN A 49 3.77 -7.33 4.80
N ILE A 50 2.92 -7.22 5.82
CA ILE A 50 1.54 -7.69 5.75
C ILE A 50 0.73 -6.68 4.96
N VAL A 51 0.14 -7.11 3.84
CA VAL A 51 -0.85 -6.33 3.10
C VAL A 51 -2.19 -6.41 3.83
N LEU A 52 -2.74 -5.26 4.18
CA LEU A 52 -3.95 -5.13 5.00
C LEU A 52 -5.20 -4.87 4.15
N ASP A 53 -5.04 -4.57 2.87
CA ASP A 53 -6.13 -4.14 2.00
C ASP A 53 -6.17 -4.83 0.63
N GLN A 54 -7.35 -4.78 0.02
CA GLN A 54 -7.53 -4.96 -1.40
C GLN A 54 -7.67 -3.57 -2.03
N GLY A 55 -6.55 -3.05 -2.52
CA GLY A 55 -6.47 -1.74 -3.13
C GLY A 55 -6.89 -1.67 -4.59
N GLU A 56 -7.35 -0.51 -5.03
CA GLU A 56 -7.57 -0.21 -6.45
C GLU A 56 -7.09 1.22 -6.75
N PHE A 57 -6.31 1.41 -7.82
CA PHE A 57 -6.02 2.75 -8.33
C PHE A 57 -7.14 3.17 -9.29
N ASP A 58 -7.49 4.45 -9.24
CA ASP A 58 -8.24 5.05 -10.33
C ASP A 58 -7.37 5.02 -11.57
N SER A 59 -7.88 4.36 -12.62
CA SER A 59 -7.18 4.18 -13.87
C SER A 59 -7.83 5.04 -14.96
N PRO A 60 -7.04 5.76 -15.77
CA PRO A 60 -5.59 5.86 -15.69
C PRO A 60 -5.09 6.81 -14.59
N ILE A 61 -3.87 6.54 -14.10
CA ILE A 61 -3.10 7.52 -13.33
C ILE A 61 -2.77 8.70 -14.24
N ASN A 62 -3.13 9.91 -13.81
CA ASN A 62 -2.92 11.12 -14.59
C ASN A 62 -1.48 11.59 -14.43
N LEU A 63 -0.75 11.69 -15.55
CA LEU A 63 0.59 12.22 -15.61
C LEU A 63 0.59 13.43 -16.54
N SER A 64 1.09 14.58 -16.10
CA SER A 64 1.35 15.72 -16.97
C SER A 64 2.83 15.81 -17.30
N GLN A 65 3.14 16.16 -18.54
CA GLN A 65 4.51 16.35 -18.98
C GLN A 65 5.19 17.50 -18.25
N TYR A 66 6.50 17.36 -18.13
CA TYR A 66 7.36 18.43 -17.64
C TYR A 66 7.85 19.32 -18.79
N ASN A 67 7.85 20.62 -18.56
CA ASN A 67 8.37 21.64 -19.46
C ASN A 67 9.14 22.70 -18.66
N TYR A 68 10.48 22.66 -18.74
CA TYR A 68 11.36 23.59 -18.05
C TYR A 68 11.05 25.06 -18.37
N SER A 69 10.85 25.38 -19.66
CA SER A 69 10.59 26.76 -20.11
C SER A 69 9.27 27.31 -19.58
N PHE A 70 8.26 26.46 -19.38
CA PHE A 70 6.98 26.87 -18.79
C PHE A 70 7.05 27.03 -17.27
N ASN A 71 7.90 26.26 -16.59
CA ASN A 71 8.09 26.39 -15.13
C ASN A 71 8.98 27.58 -14.76
N ASN A 72 10.00 27.86 -15.57
CA ASN A 72 11.00 28.90 -15.29
C ASN A 72 10.81 30.18 -16.13
N GLY A 73 9.73 30.26 -16.91
CA GLY A 73 9.30 31.49 -17.57
C GLY A 73 8.51 32.42 -16.64
N ASP A 74 8.04 33.55 -17.19
CA ASP A 74 7.39 34.64 -16.42
C ASP A 74 6.14 34.22 -15.62
N PHE A 75 5.52 33.08 -15.98
CA PHE A 75 4.22 32.64 -15.45
C PHE A 75 4.27 31.41 -14.54
N ASN A 76 5.42 30.73 -14.40
CA ASN A 76 5.63 29.51 -13.59
C ASN A 76 4.40 28.57 -13.54
N PHE A 77 4.14 27.88 -14.65
CA PHE A 77 2.93 27.07 -14.83
C PHE A 77 2.88 25.80 -13.96
N GLY A 78 3.98 25.38 -13.34
CA GLY A 78 4.03 24.18 -12.50
C GLY A 78 3.62 22.92 -13.25
N THR A 79 4.33 22.62 -14.34
CA THR A 79 4.22 21.40 -15.15
C THR A 79 5.00 20.24 -14.52
N GLY A 80 4.72 18.99 -14.92
CA GLY A 80 5.36 17.80 -14.36
C GLY A 80 4.70 17.29 -13.08
N LYS A 81 3.47 16.80 -13.18
CA LYS A 81 2.69 16.28 -12.04
C LYS A 81 2.22 14.87 -12.31
N VAL A 82 2.22 14.02 -11.29
CA VAL A 82 1.45 12.77 -11.30
C VAL A 82 0.35 12.86 -10.25
N VAL A 83 -0.87 12.51 -10.62
CA VAL A 83 -2.05 12.49 -9.76
C VAL A 83 -2.68 11.12 -9.86
N PHE A 84 -2.90 10.49 -8.71
CA PHE A 84 -3.63 9.23 -8.62
C PHE A 84 -4.52 9.22 -7.40
N ASP A 85 -5.62 8.51 -7.54
CA ASP A 85 -6.52 8.16 -6.45
C ASP A 85 -6.39 6.65 -6.19
N TYR A 86 -6.49 6.26 -4.93
CA TYR A 86 -6.37 4.89 -4.46
C TYR A 86 -7.49 4.58 -3.48
N SER A 87 -8.28 3.56 -3.79
CA SER A 87 -9.35 3.05 -2.94
C SER A 87 -8.84 1.83 -2.18
N SER A 88 -8.66 1.99 -0.87
CA SER A 88 -8.24 0.93 0.03
C SER A 88 -9.45 0.27 0.68
N LYS A 89 -9.59 -1.04 0.55
CA LYS A 89 -10.66 -1.82 1.19
C LYS A 89 -10.06 -2.84 2.16
N SER A 90 -10.39 -2.76 3.45
CA SER A 90 -9.80 -3.65 4.46
C SER A 90 -10.12 -5.12 4.17
N LEU A 91 -9.09 -5.98 4.26
CA LEU A 91 -9.21 -7.44 4.11
C LEU A 91 -9.71 -8.12 5.39
N ILE A 92 -9.42 -7.53 6.54
CA ILE A 92 -9.74 -8.04 7.87
C ILE A 92 -10.21 -6.91 8.78
N ASP A 93 -10.86 -7.27 9.88
CA ASP A 93 -11.10 -6.32 10.96
C ASP A 93 -9.78 -6.08 11.70
N LEU A 94 -9.43 -4.81 11.86
CA LEU A 94 -8.16 -4.34 12.43
C LEU A 94 -8.46 -3.58 13.72
N ASP A 95 -7.62 -3.74 14.74
CA ASP A 95 -7.77 -2.98 15.97
C ASP A 95 -7.31 -1.52 15.83
N GLU A 96 -7.67 -0.68 16.79
CA GLU A 96 -7.27 0.73 16.81
C GLU A 96 -5.81 0.93 17.23
N GLU A 97 -5.02 -0.14 17.43
CA GLU A 97 -3.63 -0.05 17.85
C GLU A 97 -2.63 -0.36 16.75
N THR A 98 -3.06 -1.09 15.72
CA THR A 98 -2.29 -1.44 14.54
C THR A 98 -1.97 -0.19 13.73
N ASP A 99 -0.69 0.06 13.52
CA ASP A 99 -0.22 1.11 12.62
C ASP A 99 -0.46 0.72 11.17
N ARG A 100 -0.74 1.73 10.35
CA ARG A 100 -1.24 1.53 8.99
C ARG A 100 -0.59 2.55 8.07
N TYR A 101 -0.12 2.03 6.96
CA TYR A 101 0.74 2.79 6.06
C TYR A 101 0.30 2.57 4.64
N PHE A 102 -0.09 3.63 3.94
CA PHE A 102 -0.21 3.54 2.49
C PHE A 102 1.18 3.69 1.88
N ASN A 103 1.69 2.61 1.31
CA ASN A 103 3.00 2.56 0.71
C ASN A 103 2.87 2.57 -0.81
N LEU A 104 3.56 3.52 -1.43
CA LEU A 104 3.62 3.70 -2.87
C LEU A 104 5.03 3.41 -3.38
N LYS A 105 5.15 2.40 -4.25
CA LYS A 105 6.36 2.15 -5.03
C LYS A 105 6.34 2.97 -6.31
N LEU A 106 7.34 3.82 -6.46
CA LEU A 106 7.56 4.62 -7.66
C LEU A 106 8.21 3.80 -8.80
N PRO A 107 7.92 4.14 -10.07
CA PRO A 107 8.65 3.61 -11.23
C PRO A 107 10.15 3.91 -11.16
N SER A 108 10.96 3.19 -11.93
CA SER A 108 12.43 3.31 -11.93
C SER A 108 12.92 4.70 -12.31
N GLU A 109 12.22 5.37 -13.21
CA GLU A 109 12.54 6.68 -13.76
C GLU A 109 12.40 7.75 -12.68
N PHE A 110 11.48 7.53 -11.74
CA PHE A 110 11.26 8.38 -10.57
C PHE A 110 12.26 8.08 -9.43
N LYS A 111 13.22 7.15 -9.60
CA LYS A 111 14.23 6.88 -8.55
C LYS A 111 15.12 8.09 -8.28
N LEU A 112 15.41 8.92 -9.29
CA LEU A 112 16.22 10.13 -9.13
C LEU A 112 15.54 11.13 -8.20
N ILE A 113 14.23 11.34 -8.35
CA ILE A 113 13.48 12.26 -7.48
C ILE A 113 13.37 11.74 -6.04
N SER A 114 13.28 10.43 -5.86
CA SER A 114 13.22 9.78 -4.53
C SER A 114 14.57 9.60 -3.84
N GLY A 115 15.67 9.79 -4.56
CA GLY A 115 17.03 9.62 -4.04
C GLY A 115 17.75 10.94 -3.76
N LYS A 116 17.06 12.07 -3.92
CA LYS A 116 17.60 13.41 -3.68
C LYS A 116 17.71 13.65 -2.18
N ASN A 117 18.93 13.98 -1.74
CA ASN A 117 19.40 13.94 -0.35
C ASN A 117 18.79 15.00 0.60
N ASN A 118 17.67 15.59 0.23
CA ASN A 118 16.90 16.52 1.04
C ASN A 118 15.43 16.09 0.95
N GLU A 119 15.05 14.99 1.62
CA GLU A 119 13.68 14.47 1.71
C GLU A 119 12.60 15.57 1.72
N THR A 120 12.90 16.69 2.36
CA THR A 120 12.13 17.94 2.37
C THR A 120 11.63 18.40 0.99
N VAL A 121 12.46 18.39 -0.07
CA VAL A 121 12.04 18.86 -1.41
C VAL A 121 10.97 17.93 -1.99
N LEU A 122 11.18 16.62 -1.89
CA LEU A 122 10.18 15.64 -2.33
C LEU A 122 8.92 15.71 -1.47
N LYS A 123 9.05 15.77 -0.13
CA LYS A 123 7.92 15.93 0.79
C LYS A 123 7.10 17.19 0.48
N ASN A 124 7.75 18.31 0.17
CA ASN A 124 7.09 19.57 -0.19
C ASN A 124 6.48 19.56 -1.60
N ALA A 125 6.94 18.66 -2.47
CA ALA A 125 6.36 18.44 -3.79
C ALA A 125 5.14 17.51 -3.75
N ILE A 126 4.85 16.87 -2.61
CA ILE A 126 3.72 15.96 -2.45
C ILE A 126 2.55 16.70 -1.81
N THR A 127 1.37 16.56 -2.39
CA THR A 127 0.11 16.89 -1.75
C THR A 127 -0.71 15.62 -1.69
N ALA A 128 -1.09 15.21 -0.49
CA ALA A 128 -1.90 14.02 -0.30
C ALA A 128 -3.04 14.29 0.66
N SER A 129 -4.13 13.57 0.46
CA SER A 129 -5.28 13.60 1.37
C SER A 129 -5.95 12.23 1.43
N TYR A 130 -6.71 11.98 2.48
CA TYR A 130 -7.48 10.76 2.64
C TYR A 130 -8.90 11.06 3.10
N LYS A 131 -9.83 10.18 2.76
CA LYS A 131 -11.22 10.23 3.19
C LYS A 131 -11.58 8.89 3.83
N LEU A 132 -11.81 8.94 5.14
CA LEU A 132 -12.18 7.78 5.93
C LEU A 132 -13.60 7.29 5.62
N PRO A 133 -13.90 6.02 5.92
CA PRO A 133 -15.25 5.46 5.79
C PRO A 133 -16.29 6.33 6.52
N GLY A 134 -17.41 6.61 5.85
CA GLY A 134 -18.51 7.41 6.42
C GLY A 134 -18.20 8.91 6.60
N LYS A 135 -17.03 9.40 6.18
CA LYS A 135 -16.72 10.83 6.13
C LYS A 135 -17.04 11.41 4.76
N THR A 136 -17.46 12.67 4.74
CA THR A 136 -17.76 13.42 3.51
C THR A 136 -16.52 14.10 2.93
N ASP A 137 -15.69 14.66 3.80
CA ASP A 137 -14.56 15.50 3.41
C ASP A 137 -13.23 14.74 3.45
N TYR A 138 -12.29 15.23 2.64
CA TYR A 138 -10.90 14.77 2.65
C TYR A 138 -10.11 15.51 3.74
N THR A 139 -9.28 14.75 4.45
CA THR A 139 -8.30 15.25 5.40
C THR A 139 -6.93 15.23 4.74
N ASN A 140 -6.20 16.35 4.77
CA ASN A 140 -4.84 16.41 4.24
C ASN A 140 -3.87 15.64 5.15
N PHE A 141 -2.91 14.94 4.54
CA PHE A 141 -1.75 14.45 5.29
C PHE A 141 -0.88 15.65 5.69
N GLY A 142 -0.44 15.66 6.94
CA GLY A 142 0.65 16.56 7.35
C GLY A 142 1.96 16.11 6.72
N VAL A 143 2.90 17.02 6.51
CA VAL A 143 4.25 16.70 5.99
C VAL A 143 4.96 15.66 6.88
N SER A 144 4.69 15.67 8.18
CA SER A 144 5.21 14.67 9.14
C SER A 144 4.65 13.25 8.95
N ASN A 145 3.53 13.10 8.24
CA ASN A 145 2.92 11.81 7.94
C ASN A 145 3.35 11.27 6.56
N ILE A 146 4.20 12.01 5.85
CA ILE A 146 4.74 11.60 4.55
C ILE A 146 6.20 11.23 4.79
N ASP A 147 6.55 9.97 4.58
CA ASP A 147 7.95 9.54 4.59
C ASP A 147 8.44 9.23 3.17
N THR A 148 9.66 9.69 2.90
CA THR A 148 10.35 9.58 1.62
C THR A 148 11.82 9.21 1.80
N SER A 149 12.21 8.78 3.00
CA SER A 149 13.58 8.36 3.34
C SER A 149 14.02 7.13 2.54
N HIS A 150 13.05 6.31 2.11
CA HIS A 150 13.27 5.09 1.35
C HIS A 150 13.27 5.35 -0.16
N LYS A 151 14.45 5.21 -0.78
CA LYS A 151 14.63 5.45 -2.22
C LYS A 151 13.65 4.62 -3.08
N GLY A 152 12.91 5.32 -3.92
CA GLY A 152 11.93 4.78 -4.85
C GLY A 152 10.59 4.44 -4.21
N GLN A 153 10.35 4.86 -2.97
CA GLN A 153 9.12 4.63 -2.22
C GLN A 153 8.63 5.94 -1.60
N ILE A 154 7.33 6.04 -1.41
CA ILE A 154 6.70 7.09 -0.61
C ILE A 154 5.73 6.39 0.33
N ASN A 155 5.78 6.77 1.59
CA ASN A 155 4.91 6.26 2.63
C ASN A 155 3.98 7.36 3.14
N PHE A 156 2.75 6.98 3.46
CA PHE A 156 1.79 7.84 4.13
C PHE A 156 1.27 7.14 5.39
N THR A 157 1.60 7.69 6.56
CA THR A 157 1.06 7.23 7.84
C THR A 157 -0.41 7.59 7.95
N LEU A 158 -1.27 6.57 7.98
CA LEU A 158 -2.70 6.73 8.17
C LEU A 158 -3.02 6.82 9.67
N PRO A 159 -4.10 7.50 10.07
CA PRO A 159 -4.59 7.40 11.44
C PRO A 159 -5.00 5.96 11.73
N LYS A 160 -4.82 5.49 12.98
CA LYS A 160 -5.18 4.12 13.38
C LYS A 160 -6.66 3.78 13.19
N THR A 161 -7.51 4.80 13.05
CA THR A 161 -8.94 4.66 12.75
C THR A 161 -9.27 4.44 11.28
N ALA A 162 -8.28 4.49 10.38
CA ALA A 162 -8.48 4.20 8.96
C ALA A 162 -8.60 2.69 8.76
N LEU A 163 -9.62 2.20 8.03
CA LEU A 163 -9.77 0.78 7.65
C LEU A 163 -10.07 -0.18 8.83
N ILE A 164 -10.80 0.25 9.87
CA ILE A 164 -11.05 -0.58 11.06
C ILE A 164 -11.81 -1.87 10.70
N SER A 165 -12.79 -1.79 9.80
CA SER A 165 -13.65 -2.93 9.50
C SER A 165 -13.56 -3.38 8.06
N THR A 166 -13.75 -4.68 7.88
CA THR A 166 -13.85 -5.34 6.58
C THR A 166 -14.90 -4.65 5.72
N ASN A 167 -14.60 -4.49 4.42
CA ASN A 167 -15.43 -3.80 3.43
C ASN A 167 -15.59 -2.28 3.59
N GLN A 168 -15.03 -1.67 4.63
CA GLN A 168 -14.94 -0.21 4.67
C GLN A 168 -13.88 0.28 3.69
N VAL A 169 -14.18 1.38 2.99
CA VAL A 169 -13.29 1.97 1.99
C VAL A 169 -12.68 3.27 2.49
N THR A 170 -11.36 3.33 2.52
CA THR A 170 -10.61 4.57 2.69
C THR A 170 -10.09 5.03 1.33
N ASN A 171 -10.43 6.25 0.93
CA ASN A 171 -9.97 6.80 -0.34
C ASN A 171 -8.75 7.67 -0.08
N ILE A 172 -7.71 7.55 -0.89
CA ILE A 172 -6.45 8.27 -0.77
C ILE A 172 -6.20 8.97 -2.10
N LYS A 173 -5.94 10.28 -2.06
CA LYS A 173 -5.57 11.07 -3.24
C LYS A 173 -4.15 11.56 -3.06
N VAL A 174 -3.32 11.41 -4.09
CA VAL A 174 -1.94 11.85 -4.07
C VAL A 174 -1.62 12.59 -5.35
N GLN A 175 -0.97 13.73 -5.21
CA GLN A 175 -0.31 14.47 -6.26
C GLN A 175 1.19 14.58 -5.93
N ILE A 176 2.05 14.22 -6.87
CA ILE A 176 3.50 14.43 -6.79
C ILE A 176 3.88 15.41 -7.89
N ASP A 177 4.36 16.58 -7.50
CA ASP A 177 4.84 17.64 -8.38
C ASP A 177 6.34 17.43 -8.68
N PHE A 178 6.64 16.43 -9.52
CA PHE A 178 8.02 16.11 -9.86
C PHE A 178 8.70 17.23 -10.65
N GLY A 179 7.94 18.11 -11.31
CA GLY A 179 8.48 19.30 -11.97
C GLY A 179 9.21 20.22 -11.01
N LYS A 180 8.64 20.48 -9.82
CA LYS A 180 9.36 21.22 -8.76
C LYS A 180 10.69 20.57 -8.38
N ILE A 181 10.72 19.24 -8.34
CA ILE A 181 11.94 18.48 -8.00
C ILE A 181 12.97 18.57 -9.13
N LEU A 182 12.51 18.55 -10.39
CA LEU A 182 13.34 18.74 -11.57
C LEU A 182 13.90 20.17 -11.63
N ASP A 183 13.07 21.18 -11.36
CA ASP A 183 13.50 22.58 -11.32
C ASP A 183 14.57 22.81 -10.23
N ASP A 184 14.40 22.20 -9.06
CA ASP A 184 15.37 22.24 -7.94
C ASP A 184 16.73 21.63 -8.28
N LEU A 185 16.83 20.81 -9.34
CA LEU A 185 18.12 20.29 -9.81
C LEU A 185 19.04 21.40 -10.35
N ALA A 186 18.48 22.53 -10.78
CA ALA A 186 19.19 23.70 -11.30
C ALA A 186 20.24 23.36 -12.39
N LEU A 187 19.93 22.41 -13.27
CA LEU A 187 20.82 21.95 -14.35
C LEU A 187 20.91 22.95 -15.53
N GLY A 188 20.03 23.95 -15.57
CA GLY A 188 20.03 25.03 -16.54
C GLY A 188 19.12 24.79 -17.75
N SER A 189 18.87 25.85 -18.52
CA SER A 189 17.91 25.85 -19.65
C SER A 189 18.31 24.92 -20.81
N ASP A 190 19.59 24.63 -20.94
CA ASP A 190 20.13 23.82 -22.04
C ASP A 190 20.08 22.32 -21.72
N TYR A 191 19.75 21.95 -20.46
CA TYR A 191 19.62 20.57 -20.05
C TYR A 191 18.27 19.99 -20.47
N ASP A 192 18.29 18.81 -21.09
CA ASP A 192 17.08 18.06 -21.40
C ASP A 192 16.63 17.24 -20.19
N TYR A 193 15.77 17.85 -19.37
CA TYR A 193 15.17 17.24 -18.18
C TYR A 193 14.33 16.00 -18.47
N THR A 194 13.89 15.78 -19.71
CA THR A 194 13.16 14.57 -20.09
C THR A 194 14.06 13.33 -20.08
N GLN A 195 15.38 13.49 -19.99
CA GLN A 195 16.31 12.38 -19.77
C GLN A 195 16.21 11.77 -18.35
N ILE A 196 15.63 12.51 -17.39
CA ILE A 196 15.47 12.05 -16.00
C ILE A 196 14.15 11.31 -15.83
N ILE A 197 13.04 11.98 -16.17
CA ILE A 197 11.72 11.37 -16.29
C ILE A 197 11.30 11.55 -17.74
N PRO A 198 11.41 10.49 -18.58
CA PRO A 198 10.96 10.54 -19.95
C PRO A 198 9.49 10.94 -20.05
N ASN A 199 9.17 11.88 -20.94
CA ASN A 199 7.82 12.00 -21.47
C ASN A 199 7.60 10.73 -22.30
N ALA A 200 7.02 9.67 -21.71
CA ALA A 200 7.24 8.33 -22.24
C ALA A 200 6.71 8.20 -23.67
N LYS A 201 7.61 7.83 -24.58
CA LYS A 201 7.29 7.61 -25.98
C LYS A 201 6.80 6.19 -26.26
N ASN A 202 7.03 5.24 -25.34
CA ASN A 202 6.67 3.83 -25.45
C ASN A 202 6.33 3.24 -24.07
N GLY A 203 5.07 2.92 -23.80
CA GLY A 203 4.62 2.23 -22.59
C GLY A 203 4.15 3.15 -21.45
N SER A 204 3.32 2.58 -20.57
CA SER A 204 2.79 3.22 -19.35
C SER A 204 3.77 3.14 -18.18
N TYR A 205 3.83 4.17 -17.33
CA TYR A 205 4.43 4.04 -16.01
C TYR A 205 3.59 3.15 -15.10
N LYS A 206 4.27 2.31 -14.32
CA LYS A 206 3.66 1.36 -13.39
C LYS A 206 3.93 1.78 -11.97
N PHE A 207 2.90 2.24 -11.28
CA PHE A 207 2.93 2.50 -9.85
C PHE A 207 2.42 1.26 -9.13
N LYS A 208 2.98 0.96 -7.95
CA LYS A 208 2.42 -0.08 -7.09
C LYS A 208 2.04 0.53 -5.74
N GLY A 209 0.85 0.19 -5.24
CA GLY A 209 0.33 0.69 -3.97
C GLY A 209 -0.27 -0.44 -3.15
N ALA A 210 -0.13 -0.33 -1.83
CA ALA A 210 -0.81 -1.18 -0.85
C ALA A 210 -0.90 -0.43 0.48
N VAL A 211 -1.92 -0.75 1.30
CA VAL A 211 -1.88 -0.43 2.72
C VAL A 211 -1.29 -1.59 3.48
N THR A 212 -0.27 -1.33 4.29
CA THR A 212 0.49 -2.36 5.02
C THR A 212 0.66 -2.00 6.50
N SER A 213 1.10 -2.97 7.29
CA SER A 213 1.46 -2.80 8.71
C SER A 213 2.83 -2.14 8.93
N GLU A 214 3.68 -2.15 7.90
CA GLU A 214 5.03 -1.57 7.93
C GLU A 214 5.13 -0.32 7.06
N ASP A 215 6.06 0.57 7.36
CA ASP A 215 6.19 1.89 6.74
C ASP A 215 7.04 1.92 5.44
N HIS A 216 7.55 0.78 4.99
CA HIS A 216 8.23 0.66 3.70
C HIS A 216 8.28 -0.79 3.24
N PHE A 217 8.46 -1.03 1.94
CA PHE A 217 8.68 -2.36 1.39
C PHE A 217 10.13 -2.79 1.55
N ASN A 218 10.39 -3.75 2.44
CA ASN A 218 11.64 -4.51 2.48
C ASN A 218 11.71 -5.49 1.29
N VAL A 219 10.60 -6.18 1.08
CA VAL A 219 10.32 -7.05 -0.06
C VAL A 219 8.98 -6.59 -0.64
N ILE A 220 8.84 -6.58 -1.96
CA ILE A 220 7.57 -6.23 -2.61
C ILE A 220 6.58 -7.37 -2.33
N PRO A 221 5.51 -7.16 -1.56
CA PRO A 221 4.59 -8.24 -1.24
C PRO A 221 3.77 -8.63 -2.48
N ASP A 222 3.38 -9.90 -2.53
CA ASP A 222 2.39 -10.38 -3.49
C ASP A 222 1.01 -9.77 -3.13
N GLY A 223 0.24 -9.36 -4.15
CA GLY A 223 -1.08 -8.75 -3.95
C GLY A 223 -1.11 -7.23 -3.94
N MET A 224 0.02 -6.54 -4.12
CA MET A 224 0.01 -5.09 -4.37
C MET A 224 -0.79 -4.75 -5.62
N THR A 225 -1.57 -3.68 -5.53
CA THR A 225 -2.29 -3.13 -6.67
C THR A 225 -1.31 -2.42 -7.59
N ILE A 226 -1.48 -2.62 -8.90
CA ILE A 226 -0.69 -1.93 -9.93
C ILE A 226 -1.58 -0.90 -10.61
N GLY A 227 -1.18 0.37 -10.56
CA GLY A 227 -1.79 1.45 -11.30
C GLY A 227 -0.95 1.79 -12.53
N TYR A 228 -1.64 2.13 -13.62
CA TYR A 228 -1.01 2.43 -14.92
C TYR A 228 -1.34 3.85 -15.34
N THR A 229 -0.36 4.54 -15.91
CA THR A 229 -0.65 5.77 -16.66
C THR A 229 -1.22 5.41 -18.04
N ASP A 230 -2.33 6.06 -18.40
CA ASP A 230 -3.03 6.07 -19.70
C ASP A 230 -2.71 4.93 -20.68
N ASP A 231 -3.25 3.73 -20.41
CA ASP A 231 -3.38 2.54 -21.28
C ASP A 231 -2.21 2.21 -22.25
N GLY A 232 -0.98 2.64 -21.95
CA GLY A 232 0.22 2.34 -22.74
C GLY A 232 0.97 3.54 -23.32
N GLU A 233 0.46 4.77 -23.18
CA GLU A 233 1.22 6.00 -23.42
C GLU A 233 1.42 6.69 -22.08
N ALA A 234 2.64 6.88 -21.57
CA ALA A 234 2.77 7.91 -20.54
C ALA A 234 2.42 9.24 -21.21
N VAL A 235 1.40 9.90 -20.68
CA VAL A 235 0.59 10.90 -21.38
C VAL A 235 1.43 11.99 -22.09
N LYS A 236 0.87 12.39 -23.25
CA LYS A 236 1.34 13.33 -24.27
C LYS A 236 1.57 14.78 -23.83
#